data_AF-A0A7C2MWS8-F1
#
_entry.id   AF-A0A7C2MWS8-F1
#
_cell.length_a   1.000
_cell.length_b   1.000
_cell.length_c   1.000
_cell.angle_alpha   90.00
_cell.angle_beta   90.00
_cell.angle_gamma   90.00
#
_symmetry.space_group_name_H-M   'P 1'
#
loop_
_entity.id
_entity.type
_entity.pdbx_description
1 polymer ?
#
loop_
_entity_poly.entity_id
_entity_poly.type
_entity_poly.pdbx_seq_one_letter_code
_entity_poly.pdbx_strand_id
1 'polypeptide(L)'
;MNNLSWNDIRARALTFSNEWADASRENADAKPFWVSFFNIFGISSKRVASFEEPVKKLGAKQGFIDLFWKGVLMVEHKSRGKDLDRAYTQALDYFPGIQERDLPRYIIVSDFARIRLHDLENGEEHEFPLEELHQNIKLFGFIAGYQTRSFGTQDPVNIKAAELLGRLHDTFEASDYSGHALEVLLVRILFCLFAEDTAIFERQIFQDFIEQRTSEDGSDLGARLAHLFQVLNTPPDKRGKNLDDQLAAFPYVNGKLFGETLLIPDCDRAMREALLNCSALDWSRISPAIFGSLFQSVMDSTERRNLGAHYTTETNILKAIRPLF
;
A
#
# COMPACT_ATOMS: atom_id res chain seq x y z
N MET A 1 3.06 16.26 -7.97
CA MET A 1 1.87 16.77 -7.27
C MET A 1 2.33 17.61 -6.09
N ASN A 2 1.71 18.76 -5.82
CA ASN A 2 2.05 19.61 -4.68
C ASN A 2 1.68 18.89 -3.38
N ASN A 3 2.67 18.65 -2.50
CA ASN A 3 2.39 18.22 -1.13
C ASN A 3 1.63 19.35 -0.41
N LEU A 4 0.40 19.07 0.00
CA LEU A 4 -0.41 20.03 0.76
C LEU A 4 0.19 20.25 2.14
N SER A 5 0.20 21.48 2.63
CA SER A 5 0.59 21.70 4.03
C SER A 5 -0.52 21.26 4.97
N TRP A 6 -0.19 20.98 6.24
CA TRP A 6 -1.20 20.72 7.26
C TRP A 6 -2.20 21.87 7.45
N ASN A 7 -1.79 23.11 7.16
CA ASN A 7 -2.68 24.26 7.18
C ASN A 7 -3.69 24.21 6.02
N ASP A 8 -3.23 23.83 4.82
CA ASP A 8 -4.11 23.64 3.66
C ASP A 8 -5.13 22.52 3.91
N ILE A 9 -4.67 21.39 4.46
CA ILE A 9 -5.50 20.23 4.81
C ILE A 9 -6.55 20.64 5.84
N ARG A 10 -6.17 21.39 6.89
CA ARG A 10 -7.10 21.89 7.90
C ARG A 10 -8.13 22.86 7.30
N ALA A 11 -7.73 23.76 6.42
CA ALA A 11 -8.64 24.70 5.76
C ALA A 11 -9.65 23.99 4.85
N ARG A 12 -9.20 22.97 4.10
CA ARG A 12 -10.06 22.10 3.30
C ARG A 12 -11.03 21.31 4.16
N ALA A 13 -10.59 20.78 5.29
CA ALA A 13 -11.45 20.07 6.23
C ALA A 13 -12.57 20.96 6.80
N LEU A 14 -12.26 22.22 7.13
CA LEU A 14 -13.30 23.18 7.56
C LEU A 14 -14.32 23.46 6.44
N THR A 15 -13.85 23.62 5.21
CA THR A 15 -14.73 23.82 4.04
C THR A 15 -15.64 22.61 3.83
N PHE A 16 -15.08 21.40 3.92
CA PHE A 16 -15.81 20.14 3.83
C PHE A 16 -16.89 20.04 4.90
N SER A 17 -16.59 20.31 6.17
CA SER A 17 -17.58 20.25 7.25
C SER A 17 -18.77 21.18 7.01
N ASN A 18 -18.53 22.38 6.46
CA ASN A 18 -19.59 23.33 6.12
C ASN A 18 -20.43 22.88 4.92
N GLU A 19 -19.79 22.33 3.88
CA GLU A 19 -20.48 21.86 2.67
C GLU A 19 -21.41 20.67 2.98
N TRP A 20 -20.98 19.77 3.87
CA TRP A 20 -21.70 18.53 4.19
C TRP A 20 -22.55 18.62 5.47
N ALA A 21 -22.71 19.81 6.06
CA ALA A 21 -23.40 20.01 7.33
C ALA A 21 -24.84 19.47 7.35
N ASP A 22 -25.56 19.63 6.22
CA ASP A 22 -26.97 19.25 6.05
C ASP A 22 -27.18 17.91 5.31
N ALA A 23 -26.09 17.23 4.95
CA ALA A 23 -26.17 15.95 4.26
C ALA A 23 -26.86 14.89 5.13
N SER A 24 -27.67 14.04 4.50
CA SER A 24 -28.53 13.12 5.26
C SER A 24 -28.86 11.79 4.59
N ARG A 25 -28.74 11.67 3.25
CA ARG A 25 -29.21 10.48 2.53
C ARG A 25 -28.04 9.63 2.04
N GLU A 26 -27.91 8.44 2.61
CA GLU A 26 -26.88 7.45 2.30
C GLU A 26 -26.76 7.16 0.79
N ASN A 27 -27.85 6.76 0.14
CA ASN A 27 -27.85 6.37 -1.27
C ASN A 27 -27.49 7.50 -2.27
N ALA A 28 -27.66 8.76 -1.87
CA ALA A 28 -27.42 9.91 -2.75
C ALA A 28 -26.10 10.63 -2.44
N ASP A 29 -25.75 10.71 -1.16
CA ASP A 29 -24.76 11.65 -0.66
C ASP A 29 -23.47 10.97 -0.19
N ALA A 30 -23.48 9.66 0.14
CA ALA A 30 -22.32 9.00 0.76
C ALA A 30 -21.10 8.90 -0.18
N LYS A 31 -21.28 8.50 -1.43
CA LYS A 31 -20.14 8.44 -2.40
C LYS A 31 -19.53 9.83 -2.65
N PRO A 32 -20.33 10.87 -3.00
CA PRO A 32 -19.82 12.24 -3.11
C PRO A 32 -19.14 12.77 -1.83
N PHE A 33 -19.68 12.44 -0.65
CA PHE A 33 -19.08 12.79 0.64
C PHE A 33 -17.67 12.22 0.76
N TRP A 34 -17.48 10.92 0.52
CA TRP A 34 -16.15 10.31 0.63
C TRP A 34 -15.19 10.78 -0.45
N VAL A 35 -15.64 10.98 -1.69
CA VAL A 35 -14.80 11.61 -2.74
C VAL A 35 -14.28 12.97 -2.26
N SER A 36 -15.16 13.80 -1.70
CA SER A 36 -14.81 15.12 -1.18
C SER A 36 -13.90 15.04 0.06
N PHE A 37 -14.10 14.02 0.91
CA PHE A 37 -13.24 13.75 2.05
C PHE A 37 -11.80 13.42 1.64
N PHE A 38 -11.58 12.53 0.66
CA PHE A 38 -10.22 12.23 0.16
C PHE A 38 -9.57 13.45 -0.51
N ASN A 39 -10.35 14.31 -1.16
CA ASN A 39 -9.85 15.56 -1.76
C ASN A 39 -9.30 16.56 -0.73
N ILE A 40 -9.68 16.45 0.54
CA ILE A 40 -9.04 17.21 1.64
C ILE A 40 -7.53 16.96 1.65
N PHE A 41 -7.12 15.71 1.40
CA PHE A 41 -5.73 15.25 1.37
C PHE A 41 -5.08 15.35 -0.01
N GLY A 42 -5.80 15.86 -1.02
CA GLY A 42 -5.32 15.94 -2.40
C GLY A 42 -5.23 14.58 -3.10
N ILE A 43 -5.93 13.56 -2.57
CA ILE A 43 -5.97 12.21 -3.14
C ILE A 43 -7.30 12.03 -3.87
N SER A 44 -7.23 11.56 -5.11
CA SER A 44 -8.42 11.08 -5.81
C SER A 44 -8.80 9.72 -5.26
N SER A 45 -10.02 9.57 -4.73
CA SER A 45 -10.53 8.29 -4.21
C SER A 45 -10.43 7.15 -5.22
N LYS A 46 -10.62 7.43 -6.52
CA LYS A 46 -10.43 6.45 -7.62
C LYS A 46 -9.04 5.81 -7.68
N ARG A 47 -8.03 6.45 -7.06
CA ARG A 47 -6.64 5.97 -7.11
C ARG A 47 -6.29 5.04 -5.96
N VAL A 48 -7.13 4.95 -4.93
CA VAL A 48 -6.76 4.27 -3.67
C VAL A 48 -7.86 3.42 -3.07
N ALA A 49 -9.12 3.55 -3.52
CA ALA A 49 -10.22 2.84 -2.90
C ALA A 49 -11.29 2.41 -3.90
N SER A 50 -11.80 1.21 -3.69
CA SER A 50 -12.99 0.68 -4.37
C SER A 50 -14.25 1.11 -3.63
N PHE A 51 -15.25 1.58 -4.36
CA PHE A 51 -16.58 1.83 -3.83
C PHE A 51 -17.48 0.63 -4.06
N GLU A 52 -18.34 0.30 -3.10
CA GLU A 52 -19.27 -0.82 -3.17
C GLU A 52 -18.56 -2.16 -3.47
N GLU A 53 -17.48 -2.44 -2.74
CA GLU A 53 -16.70 -3.66 -2.91
C GLU A 53 -17.50 -4.88 -2.43
N PRO A 54 -17.74 -5.89 -3.29
CA PRO A 54 -18.47 -7.09 -2.89
C PRO A 54 -17.60 -8.00 -2.02
N VAL A 55 -18.13 -8.44 -0.87
CA VAL A 55 -17.40 -9.31 0.05
C VAL A 55 -18.34 -10.33 0.71
N LYS A 56 -17.79 -11.49 1.05
CA LYS A 56 -18.52 -12.53 1.80
C LYS A 56 -18.59 -12.14 3.27
N LYS A 57 -19.79 -12.05 3.83
CA LYS A 57 -20.02 -11.89 5.27
C LYS A 57 -19.97 -13.23 5.99
N LEU A 58 -19.82 -13.17 7.31
CA LEU A 58 -20.08 -14.31 8.19
C LEU A 58 -21.47 -14.93 7.87
N GLY A 59 -21.52 -16.25 7.68
CA GLY A 59 -22.77 -16.96 7.35
C GLY A 59 -23.15 -16.99 5.86
N ALA A 60 -22.18 -16.84 4.95
CA ALA A 60 -22.31 -17.01 3.49
C ALA A 60 -23.26 -16.02 2.78
N LYS A 61 -23.63 -14.91 3.42
CA LYS A 61 -24.34 -13.81 2.76
C LYS A 61 -23.35 -12.87 2.08
N GLN A 62 -23.68 -12.40 0.89
CA GLN A 62 -22.91 -11.35 0.22
C GLN A 62 -23.29 -9.99 0.81
N GLY A 63 -22.31 -9.11 0.97
CA GLY A 63 -22.54 -7.71 1.29
C GLY A 63 -21.58 -6.80 0.51
N PHE A 64 -21.74 -5.50 0.71
CA PHE A 64 -21.00 -4.46 0.01
C PHE A 64 -20.38 -3.52 1.03
N ILE A 65 -19.08 -3.31 0.93
CA ILE A 65 -18.36 -2.31 1.71
C ILE A 65 -18.50 -0.97 0.98
N ASP A 66 -18.93 0.08 1.66
CA ASP A 66 -19.17 1.39 1.02
C ASP A 66 -17.90 1.95 0.38
N LEU A 67 -16.80 1.88 1.12
CA LEU A 67 -15.47 2.16 0.59
C LEU A 67 -14.43 1.25 1.24
N PHE A 68 -13.59 0.65 0.39
CA PHE A 68 -12.53 -0.24 0.81
C PHE A 68 -11.20 0.14 0.18
N TRP A 69 -10.22 0.40 1.04
CA TRP A 69 -8.82 0.57 0.72
C TRP A 69 -8.05 -0.56 1.38
N LYS A 70 -7.68 -1.56 0.57
CA LYS A 70 -7.00 -2.79 1.02
C LYS A 70 -5.80 -2.50 1.89
N GLY A 71 -5.70 -3.20 3.03
CA GLY A 71 -4.62 -3.07 4.00
C GLY A 71 -4.63 -1.77 4.82
N VAL A 72 -5.42 -0.76 4.45
CA VAL A 72 -5.33 0.59 5.04
C VAL A 72 -6.62 0.96 5.75
N LEU A 73 -7.74 1.06 5.02
CA LEU A 73 -8.96 1.71 5.49
C LEU A 73 -10.21 0.99 4.98
N MET A 74 -11.15 0.73 5.88
CA MET A 74 -12.53 0.38 5.54
C MET A 74 -13.47 1.44 6.05
N VAL A 75 -14.51 1.71 5.26
CA VAL A 75 -15.53 2.70 5.60
C VAL A 75 -16.91 2.08 5.48
N GLU A 76 -17.74 2.30 6.50
CA GLU A 76 -19.17 2.02 6.46
C GLU A 76 -19.93 3.31 6.81
N HIS A 77 -20.92 3.64 6.00
CA HIS A 77 -21.68 4.87 6.11
C HIS A 77 -23.15 4.56 6.39
N LYS A 78 -23.83 5.46 7.11
CA LYS A 78 -25.26 5.36 7.36
C LYS A 78 -25.96 6.69 7.09
N SER A 79 -27.26 6.62 6.85
CA SER A 79 -28.10 7.81 6.82
C SER A 79 -28.01 8.60 8.15
N ARG A 80 -28.31 9.91 8.12
CA ARG A 80 -28.07 10.78 9.29
C ARG A 80 -28.81 10.37 10.56
N GLY A 81 -28.08 10.41 11.69
CA GLY A 81 -28.60 10.07 13.02
C GLY A 81 -28.76 8.57 13.28
N LYS A 82 -28.22 7.72 12.40
CA LYS A 82 -28.23 6.26 12.59
C LYS A 82 -27.11 5.83 13.54
N ASP A 83 -27.23 4.59 13.97
CA ASP A 83 -26.35 3.97 14.95
C ASP A 83 -24.99 3.60 14.33
N LEU A 84 -23.92 4.18 14.88
CA LEU A 84 -22.54 3.93 14.45
C LEU A 84 -21.98 2.62 15.00
N ASP A 85 -22.46 2.12 16.15
CA ASP A 85 -22.05 0.81 16.69
C ASP A 85 -22.51 -0.31 15.76
N ARG A 86 -23.71 -0.16 15.20
CA ARG A 86 -24.23 -1.06 14.17
C ARG A 86 -23.41 -1.00 12.88
N ALA A 87 -23.00 0.19 12.44
CA ALA A 87 -22.12 0.35 11.28
C ALA A 87 -20.76 -0.32 11.53
N TYR A 88 -20.19 -0.14 12.72
CA TYR A 88 -18.91 -0.75 13.10
C TYR A 88 -18.99 -2.27 13.15
N THR A 89 -20.06 -2.83 13.74
CA THR A 89 -20.31 -4.27 13.76
C THR A 89 -20.41 -4.83 12.34
N GLN A 90 -21.12 -4.12 11.46
CA GLN A 90 -21.22 -4.49 10.05
C GLN A 90 -19.87 -4.48 9.35
N ALA A 91 -18.99 -3.53 9.64
CA ALA A 91 -17.63 -3.50 9.11
C ALA A 91 -16.83 -4.75 9.52
N LEU A 92 -16.92 -5.14 10.80
CA LEU A 92 -16.25 -6.34 11.32
C LEU A 92 -16.80 -7.65 10.71
N ASP A 93 -18.10 -7.71 10.40
CA ASP A 93 -18.72 -8.89 9.77
C ASP A 93 -18.14 -9.25 8.39
N TYR A 94 -17.43 -8.31 7.76
CA TYR A 94 -16.76 -8.50 6.48
C TYR A 94 -15.39 -9.20 6.59
N PHE A 95 -14.74 -9.13 7.75
CA PHE A 95 -13.36 -9.59 7.93
C PHE A 95 -13.15 -11.06 7.52
N PRO A 96 -14.07 -12.01 7.81
CA PRO A 96 -13.92 -13.40 7.37
C PRO A 96 -13.85 -13.59 5.85
N GLY A 97 -14.35 -12.63 5.07
CA GLY A 97 -14.31 -12.65 3.61
C GLY A 97 -13.14 -11.92 2.98
N ILE A 98 -12.28 -11.30 3.79
CA ILE A 98 -11.12 -10.51 3.36
C ILE A 98 -9.86 -11.33 3.65
N GLN A 99 -8.94 -11.33 2.70
CA GLN A 99 -7.65 -12.00 2.91
C GLN A 99 -6.88 -11.29 4.02
N GLU A 100 -6.13 -12.03 4.83
CA GLU A 100 -5.43 -11.48 6.00
C GLU A 100 -4.53 -10.28 5.63
N ARG A 101 -3.88 -10.34 4.46
CA ARG A 101 -3.05 -9.24 3.92
C ARG A 101 -3.83 -7.96 3.59
N ASP A 102 -5.11 -8.07 3.25
CA ASP A 102 -5.95 -6.95 2.83
C ASP A 102 -6.77 -6.37 3.99
N LEU A 103 -6.71 -6.98 5.18
CA LEU A 103 -7.44 -6.49 6.35
C LEU A 103 -7.04 -5.04 6.66
N PRO A 104 -8.01 -4.13 6.82
CA PRO A 104 -7.73 -2.72 7.03
C PRO A 104 -7.15 -2.49 8.43
N ARG A 105 -6.19 -1.58 8.56
CA ARG A 105 -5.77 -1.07 9.88
C ARG A 105 -6.83 -0.15 10.49
N TYR A 106 -7.44 0.70 9.68
CA TYR A 106 -8.39 1.72 10.13
C TYR A 106 -9.80 1.36 9.72
N ILE A 107 -10.77 1.60 10.60
CA ILE A 107 -12.20 1.62 10.24
C ILE A 107 -12.74 3.02 10.50
N ILE A 108 -13.43 3.59 9.51
CA ILE A 108 -14.22 4.81 9.71
C ILE A 108 -15.70 4.46 9.58
N VAL A 109 -16.49 4.88 10.56
CA VAL A 109 -17.96 4.88 10.46
C VAL A 109 -18.50 6.29 10.54
N SER A 110 -19.51 6.60 9.74
CA SER A 110 -20.11 7.94 9.73
C SER A 110 -21.59 7.90 9.39
N ASP A 111 -22.33 8.85 9.95
CA ASP A 111 -23.74 9.12 9.67
C ASP A 111 -23.95 10.55 9.15
N PHE A 112 -22.98 11.13 8.43
CA PHE A 112 -22.89 12.56 8.08
C PHE A 112 -22.77 13.55 9.25
N ALA A 113 -23.44 13.33 10.38
CA ALA A 113 -23.38 14.21 11.53
C ALA A 113 -22.12 13.98 12.37
N ARG A 114 -21.68 12.72 12.45
CA ARG A 114 -20.55 12.28 13.25
C ARG A 114 -19.61 11.43 12.41
N ILE A 115 -18.34 11.48 12.76
CA ILE A 115 -17.30 10.60 12.23
C ILE A 115 -16.70 9.88 13.44
N ARG A 116 -16.59 8.56 13.34
CA ARG A 116 -15.84 7.74 14.29
C ARG A 116 -14.73 6.98 13.56
N LEU A 117 -13.50 7.15 14.04
CA LEU A 117 -12.30 6.45 13.57
C LEU A 117 -11.87 5.41 14.60
N HIS A 118 -11.63 4.19 14.15
CA HIS A 118 -11.00 3.13 14.91
C HIS A 118 -9.61 2.82 14.32
N ASP A 119 -8.56 2.85 15.14
CA ASP A 119 -7.24 2.31 14.81
C ASP A 119 -7.11 0.92 15.44
N LEU A 120 -7.25 -0.14 14.63
CA LEU A 120 -7.29 -1.51 15.11
C LEU A 120 -5.93 -2.02 15.60
N GLU A 121 -4.83 -1.40 15.15
CA GLU A 121 -3.49 -1.75 15.58
C GLU A 121 -3.21 -1.24 17.00
N ASN A 122 -3.63 0.00 17.27
CA ASN A 122 -3.44 0.64 18.58
C ASN A 122 -4.60 0.42 19.57
N GLY A 123 -5.75 -0.05 19.08
CA GLY A 123 -6.98 -0.16 19.87
C GLY A 123 -7.57 1.19 20.27
N GLU A 124 -7.33 2.24 19.47
CA GLU A 124 -7.80 3.60 19.73
C GLU A 124 -9.11 3.88 18.99
N GLU A 125 -9.98 4.68 19.62
CA GLU A 125 -11.25 5.13 19.05
C GLU A 125 -11.41 6.63 19.27
N HIS A 126 -11.86 7.33 18.22
CA HIS A 126 -12.16 8.76 18.25
C HIS A 126 -13.49 9.03 17.55
N GLU A 127 -14.49 9.50 18.29
CA GLU A 127 -15.77 10.00 17.76
C GLU A 127 -15.89 11.51 18.01
N PHE A 128 -16.29 12.26 16.98
CA PHE A 128 -16.54 13.70 17.06
C PHE A 128 -17.58 14.14 16.01
N PRO A 129 -18.28 15.27 16.24
CA PRO A 129 -19.21 15.80 15.25
C PRO A 129 -18.46 16.31 14.01
N LEU A 130 -19.10 16.27 12.84
CA LEU A 130 -18.48 16.65 11.56
C LEU A 130 -17.92 18.09 11.59
N GLU A 131 -18.56 19.01 12.30
CA GLU A 131 -18.09 20.39 12.47
C GLU A 131 -16.70 20.48 13.12
N GLU A 132 -16.32 19.47 13.90
CA GLU A 132 -15.02 19.39 14.57
C GLU A 132 -13.94 18.66 13.75
N LEU A 133 -14.22 18.29 12.50
CA LEU A 133 -13.27 17.54 11.67
C LEU A 133 -11.96 18.31 11.49
N HIS A 134 -11.99 19.63 11.37
CA HIS A 134 -10.78 20.43 11.13
C HIS A 134 -9.83 20.49 12.34
N GLN A 135 -10.35 20.35 13.56
CA GLN A 135 -9.58 20.20 14.80
C GLN A 135 -8.93 18.81 14.82
N ASN A 136 -9.66 17.79 14.38
CA ASN A 136 -9.29 16.38 14.46
C ASN A 136 -8.62 15.82 13.19
N ILE A 137 -8.43 16.62 12.14
CA ILE A 137 -8.01 16.15 10.81
C ILE A 137 -6.65 15.41 10.80
N LYS A 138 -5.82 15.65 11.81
CA LYS A 138 -4.53 14.96 11.98
C LYS A 138 -4.66 13.46 12.25
N LEU A 139 -5.78 13.02 12.84
CA LEU A 139 -6.08 11.60 13.03
C LEU A 139 -6.09 10.82 11.71
N PHE A 140 -6.40 11.50 10.60
CA PHE A 140 -6.46 10.94 9.25
C PHE A 140 -5.18 11.17 8.45
N GLY A 141 -4.06 11.53 9.11
CA GLY A 141 -2.79 11.79 8.43
C GLY A 141 -2.24 10.60 7.63
N PHE A 142 -2.64 9.38 8.00
CA PHE A 142 -2.32 8.15 7.27
C PHE A 142 -2.83 8.18 5.81
N ILE A 143 -3.93 8.89 5.53
CA ILE A 143 -4.48 9.01 4.17
C ILE A 143 -3.47 9.71 3.26
N ALA A 144 -2.93 10.84 3.71
CA ALA A 144 -1.96 11.62 2.94
C ALA A 144 -0.53 11.07 2.95
N GLY A 145 -0.28 9.91 3.57
CA GLY A 145 1.07 9.37 3.73
C GLY A 145 1.95 10.22 4.65
N TYR A 146 1.37 11.13 5.44
CA TYR A 146 2.09 11.88 6.47
C TYR A 146 2.24 11.03 7.73
N GLN A 147 2.93 9.90 7.63
CA GLN A 147 3.52 9.32 8.83
C GLN A 147 4.90 9.93 9.06
N THR A 148 5.01 10.62 10.19
CA THR A 148 6.23 11.29 10.65
C THR A 148 7.33 10.24 10.77
N ARG A 149 8.38 10.40 9.97
CA ARG A 149 9.51 9.48 9.84
C ARG A 149 10.28 9.36 11.15
N SER A 150 10.16 8.20 11.79
CA SER A 150 11.07 7.69 12.81
C SER A 150 11.39 6.25 12.43
N PHE A 151 12.34 6.05 11.51
CA PHE A 151 12.79 4.72 11.13
C PHE A 151 13.70 4.17 12.23
N GLY A 152 13.16 3.33 13.11
CA GLY A 152 13.98 2.52 14.00
C GLY A 152 14.38 1.23 13.28
N THR A 153 15.67 0.90 13.20
CA THR A 153 16.14 -0.35 12.57
C THR A 153 15.65 -1.64 13.25
N GLN A 154 15.02 -1.52 14.44
CA GLN A 154 14.40 -2.62 15.19
C GLN A 154 12.87 -2.51 15.28
N ASP A 155 12.25 -1.63 14.49
CA ASP A 155 10.79 -1.55 14.41
C ASP A 155 10.22 -2.91 13.94
N PRO A 156 9.20 -3.47 14.60
CA PRO A 156 8.52 -4.70 14.18
C PRO A 156 8.16 -4.74 12.68
N VAL A 157 7.84 -3.59 12.07
CA VAL A 157 7.54 -3.50 10.62
C VAL A 157 8.74 -3.91 9.76
N ASN A 158 9.95 -3.56 10.19
CA ASN A 158 11.19 -3.85 9.48
C ASN A 158 11.53 -5.34 9.53
N ILE A 159 11.32 -5.99 10.67
CA ILE A 159 11.50 -7.44 10.84
C ILE A 159 10.51 -8.18 9.93
N LYS A 160 9.24 -7.80 9.97
CA LYS A 160 8.19 -8.41 9.15
C LYS A 160 8.48 -8.30 7.65
N ALA A 161 8.97 -7.15 7.20
CA ALA A 161 9.37 -6.93 5.83
C ALA A 161 10.50 -7.85 5.37
N ALA A 162 11.56 -7.99 6.18
CA ALA A 162 12.66 -8.90 5.88
C ALA A 162 12.20 -10.36 5.80
N GLU A 163 11.34 -10.79 6.72
CA GLU A 163 10.76 -12.15 6.70
C GLU A 163 9.89 -12.41 5.47
N LEU A 164 9.15 -11.41 4.98
CA LEU A 164 8.31 -11.56 3.78
C LEU A 164 9.16 -11.63 2.51
N LEU A 165 10.16 -10.78 2.37
CA LEU A 165 11.10 -10.84 1.24
C LEU A 165 11.97 -12.10 1.26
N GLY A 166 12.40 -12.55 2.43
CA GLY A 166 13.11 -13.84 2.58
C GLY A 166 12.24 -15.01 2.12
N ARG A 167 10.98 -15.05 2.55
CA ARG A 167 10.02 -16.05 2.05
C ARG A 167 9.80 -15.96 0.54
N LEU A 168 9.72 -14.75 -0.02
CA LEU A 168 9.61 -14.56 -1.45
C LEU A 168 10.84 -15.13 -2.17
N HIS A 169 12.04 -14.82 -1.71
CA HIS A 169 13.29 -15.39 -2.22
C HIS A 169 13.26 -16.92 -2.22
N ASP A 170 13.01 -17.52 -1.06
CA ASP A 170 13.05 -18.97 -0.88
C ASP A 170 12.01 -19.69 -1.75
N THR A 171 10.85 -19.06 -1.98
CA THR A 171 9.79 -19.63 -2.83
C THR A 171 10.21 -19.69 -4.31
N PHE A 172 10.91 -18.66 -4.79
CA PHE A 172 11.45 -18.67 -6.15
C PHE A 172 12.66 -19.62 -6.28
N GLU A 173 13.56 -19.62 -5.29
CA GLU A 173 14.72 -20.53 -5.28
C GLU A 173 14.30 -22.00 -5.28
N ALA A 174 13.25 -22.36 -4.53
CA ALA A 174 12.68 -23.71 -4.51
C ALA A 174 12.08 -24.16 -5.87
N SER A 175 11.89 -23.23 -6.80
CA SER A 175 11.40 -23.47 -8.16
C SER A 175 12.53 -23.40 -9.20
N ASP A 176 13.77 -23.62 -8.77
CA ASP A 176 14.99 -23.58 -9.59
C ASP A 176 15.31 -22.21 -10.23
N TYR A 177 14.64 -21.13 -9.79
CA TYR A 177 14.98 -19.76 -10.19
C TYR A 177 15.91 -19.14 -9.16
N SER A 178 17.22 -19.13 -9.43
CA SER A 178 18.24 -18.79 -8.43
C SER A 178 19.39 -17.92 -8.99
N GLY A 179 20.33 -17.58 -8.11
CA GLY A 179 21.53 -16.79 -8.44
C GLY A 179 21.22 -15.36 -8.87
N HIS A 180 22.09 -14.79 -9.72
CA HIS A 180 22.01 -13.39 -10.16
C HIS A 180 20.62 -12.99 -10.69
N ALA A 181 19.95 -13.87 -11.43
CA ALA A 181 18.63 -13.56 -11.97
C ALA A 181 17.56 -13.37 -10.88
N LEU A 182 17.57 -14.22 -9.83
CA LEU A 182 16.70 -14.09 -8.67
C LEU A 182 17.01 -12.82 -7.90
N GLU A 183 18.28 -12.52 -7.67
CA GLU A 183 18.70 -11.32 -6.95
C GLU A 183 18.21 -10.06 -7.65
N VAL A 184 18.45 -9.93 -8.97
CA VAL A 184 17.98 -8.77 -9.75
C VAL A 184 16.45 -8.69 -9.78
N LEU A 185 15.75 -9.83 -9.90
CA LEU A 185 14.29 -9.89 -9.83
C LEU A 185 13.76 -9.34 -8.50
N LEU A 186 14.33 -9.77 -7.37
CA LEU A 186 13.89 -9.32 -6.05
C LEU A 186 14.15 -7.82 -5.85
N VAL A 187 15.28 -7.29 -6.34
CA VAL A 187 15.55 -5.85 -6.27
C VAL A 187 14.56 -5.05 -7.11
N ARG A 188 14.15 -5.57 -8.27
CA ARG A 188 13.12 -4.93 -9.12
C ARG A 188 11.75 -4.93 -8.44
N ILE A 189 11.36 -6.07 -7.87
CA ILE A 189 10.12 -6.19 -7.11
C ILE A 189 10.13 -5.20 -5.94
N LEU A 190 11.21 -5.19 -5.16
CA LEU A 190 11.38 -4.30 -4.02
C LEU A 190 11.31 -2.83 -4.39
N PHE A 191 11.88 -2.47 -5.54
CA PHE A 191 11.73 -1.13 -6.09
C PHE A 191 10.26 -0.80 -6.36
N CYS A 192 9.51 -1.70 -7.02
CA CYS A 192 8.09 -1.49 -7.30
C CYS A 192 7.25 -1.31 -6.03
N LEU A 193 7.49 -2.14 -5.02
CA LEU A 193 6.84 -2.09 -3.70
C LEU A 193 7.08 -0.72 -3.03
N PHE A 194 8.32 -0.26 -3.01
CA PHE A 194 8.63 1.06 -2.45
C PHE A 194 8.06 2.21 -3.30
N ALA A 195 8.05 2.05 -4.63
CA ALA A 195 7.64 3.09 -5.55
C ALA A 195 6.13 3.39 -5.46
N GLU A 196 5.28 2.39 -5.26
CA GLU A 196 3.84 2.60 -5.07
C GLU A 196 3.48 3.28 -3.74
N ASP A 197 4.25 3.02 -2.68
CA ASP A 197 4.00 3.61 -1.36
C ASP A 197 4.68 4.97 -1.15
N THR A 198 5.63 5.36 -2.00
CA THR A 198 6.34 6.66 -1.90
C THR A 198 5.98 7.67 -2.99
N ALA A 199 4.84 7.45 -3.66
CA ALA A 199 4.29 8.33 -4.70
C ALA A 199 5.18 8.48 -5.95
N ILE A 200 6.11 7.54 -6.17
CA ILE A 200 6.81 7.41 -7.46
C ILE A 200 5.84 6.80 -8.48
N PHE A 201 5.12 5.77 -8.07
CA PHE A 201 4.01 5.20 -8.83
C PHE A 201 2.67 5.71 -8.27
N GLU A 202 1.60 5.40 -8.99
CA GLU A 202 0.28 5.48 -8.37
C GLU A 202 0.19 4.47 -7.23
N ARG A 203 -0.53 4.83 -6.17
CA ARG A 203 -0.57 3.99 -4.97
C ARG A 203 -1.31 2.68 -5.27
N GLN A 204 -0.80 1.56 -4.76
CA GLN A 204 -1.29 0.20 -5.01
C GLN A 204 -1.31 -0.26 -6.48
N ILE A 205 -0.74 0.50 -7.43
CA ILE A 205 -0.79 0.12 -8.86
C ILE A 205 -0.04 -1.20 -9.14
N PHE A 206 1.01 -1.50 -8.38
CA PHE A 206 1.77 -2.74 -8.56
C PHE A 206 1.02 -3.93 -7.94
N GLN A 207 0.46 -3.76 -6.73
CA GLN A 207 -0.46 -4.73 -6.16
C GLN A 207 -1.63 -5.03 -7.10
N ASP A 208 -2.33 -3.99 -7.57
CA ASP A 208 -3.48 -4.10 -8.47
C ASP A 208 -3.11 -4.77 -9.79
N PHE A 209 -1.93 -4.48 -10.33
CA PHE A 209 -1.43 -5.14 -11.54
C PHE A 209 -1.30 -6.65 -11.32
N ILE A 210 -0.70 -7.08 -10.21
CA ILE A 210 -0.57 -8.51 -9.90
C ILE A 210 -1.96 -9.13 -9.71
N GLU A 211 -2.83 -8.51 -8.93
CA GLU A 211 -4.16 -9.06 -8.63
C GLU A 211 -5.04 -9.21 -9.87
N GLN A 212 -5.07 -8.18 -10.73
CA GLN A 212 -6.03 -8.05 -11.83
C GLN A 212 -5.50 -8.60 -13.16
N ARG A 213 -4.18 -8.65 -13.35
CA ARG A 213 -3.56 -9.01 -14.64
C ARG A 213 -2.77 -10.31 -14.62
N THR A 214 -2.78 -11.04 -13.50
CA THR A 214 -2.18 -12.38 -13.40
C THR A 214 -3.21 -13.40 -12.95
N SER A 215 -3.07 -14.63 -13.45
CA SER A 215 -3.91 -15.77 -13.09
C SER A 215 -3.70 -16.16 -11.62
N GLU A 216 -4.77 -16.57 -10.93
CA GLU A 216 -4.70 -17.02 -9.53
C GLU A 216 -3.75 -18.21 -9.30
N ASP A 217 -3.53 -19.02 -10.33
CA ASP A 217 -2.58 -20.14 -10.28
C ASP A 217 -1.12 -19.71 -10.47
N GLY A 218 -0.86 -18.42 -10.72
CA GLY A 218 0.48 -17.84 -10.89
C GLY A 218 1.15 -18.12 -12.23
N SER A 219 0.52 -18.89 -13.12
CA SER A 219 1.15 -19.41 -14.35
C SER A 219 1.67 -18.33 -15.31
N ASP A 220 1.08 -17.14 -15.32
CA ASP A 220 1.50 -16.03 -16.18
C ASP A 220 2.29 -14.93 -15.44
N LEU A 221 2.51 -15.07 -14.13
CA LEU A 221 3.12 -14.02 -13.29
C LEU A 221 4.49 -13.59 -13.81
N GLY A 222 5.39 -14.54 -14.09
CA GLY A 222 6.74 -14.23 -14.57
C GLY A 222 6.73 -13.44 -15.88
N ALA A 223 5.90 -13.85 -16.85
CA ALA A 223 5.78 -13.17 -18.13
C ALA A 223 5.18 -11.75 -17.98
N ARG A 224 4.21 -11.58 -17.07
CA ARG A 224 3.59 -10.29 -16.76
C ARG A 224 4.59 -9.33 -16.09
N LEU A 225 5.37 -9.81 -15.14
CA LEU A 225 6.45 -9.04 -14.51
C LEU A 225 7.53 -8.64 -15.52
N ALA A 226 7.95 -9.55 -16.40
CA ALA A 226 8.92 -9.24 -17.44
C ALA A 226 8.43 -8.12 -18.37
N HIS A 227 7.15 -8.15 -18.77
CA HIS A 227 6.55 -7.10 -19.59
C HIS A 227 6.47 -5.77 -18.83
N LEU A 228 6.05 -5.78 -17.56
CA LEU A 228 6.06 -4.59 -16.71
C LEU A 228 7.47 -3.97 -16.61
N PHE A 229 8.51 -4.78 -16.36
CA PHE A 229 9.88 -4.30 -16.27
C PHE A 229 10.38 -3.71 -17.58
N GLN A 230 9.96 -4.26 -18.72
CA GLN A 230 10.22 -3.65 -20.02
C GLN A 230 9.54 -2.28 -20.15
N VAL A 231 8.29 -2.12 -19.70
CA VAL A 231 7.57 -0.84 -19.69
C VAL A 231 8.27 0.20 -18.80
N LEU A 232 8.75 -0.20 -17.62
CA LEU A 232 9.53 0.65 -16.71
C LEU A 232 10.87 1.08 -17.32
N ASN A 233 11.40 0.30 -18.27
CA ASN A 233 12.60 0.61 -19.04
C ASN A 233 12.32 1.24 -20.42
N THR A 234 11.06 1.53 -20.76
CA THR A 234 10.69 2.11 -22.06
C THR A 234 10.14 3.54 -21.87
N PRO A 235 10.81 4.57 -22.44
CA PRO A 235 10.29 5.94 -22.44
C PRO A 235 8.86 6.02 -23.00
N PRO A 236 7.97 6.89 -22.46
CA PRO A 236 6.56 6.92 -22.85
C PRO A 236 6.32 7.12 -24.35
N ASP A 237 7.17 7.92 -25.01
CA ASP A 237 7.14 8.19 -26.46
C ASP A 237 7.55 6.99 -27.33
N LYS A 238 8.20 5.98 -26.73
CA LYS A 238 8.65 4.74 -27.39
C LYS A 238 7.76 3.53 -27.07
N ARG A 239 6.73 3.70 -26.24
CA ARG A 239 5.80 2.62 -25.91
C ARG A 239 4.88 2.31 -27.10
N GLY A 240 4.39 1.08 -27.15
CA GLY A 240 3.43 0.67 -28.18
C GLY A 240 2.13 1.47 -28.08
N LYS A 241 1.56 1.87 -29.22
CA LYS A 241 0.30 2.66 -29.27
C LYS A 241 -0.91 1.93 -28.67
N ASN A 242 -0.84 0.60 -28.62
CA ASN A 242 -1.90 -0.26 -28.09
C ASN A 242 -1.51 -0.86 -26.72
N LEU A 243 -0.55 -0.25 -26.01
CA LEU A 243 -0.22 -0.66 -24.66
C LEU A 243 -1.45 -0.45 -23.77
N ASP A 244 -1.75 -1.45 -22.94
CA ASP A 244 -2.85 -1.38 -21.98
C ASP A 244 -2.70 -0.16 -21.04
N ASP A 245 -3.81 0.51 -20.73
CA ASP A 245 -3.81 1.76 -19.97
C ASP A 245 -3.21 1.60 -18.56
N GLN A 246 -3.40 0.45 -17.91
CA GLN A 246 -2.83 0.19 -16.57
C GLN A 246 -1.31 0.08 -16.65
N LEU A 247 -0.77 -0.58 -17.68
CA LEU A 247 0.67 -0.61 -17.93
C LEU A 247 1.21 0.76 -18.34
N ALA A 248 0.46 1.51 -19.15
CA ALA A 248 0.85 2.84 -19.59
C ALA A 248 0.96 3.86 -18.44
N ALA A 249 0.19 3.66 -17.36
CA ALA A 249 0.22 4.49 -16.15
C ALA A 249 1.54 4.36 -15.35
N PHE A 250 2.29 3.26 -15.49
CA PHE A 250 3.60 3.16 -14.86
C PHE A 250 4.59 4.15 -15.50
N PRO A 251 5.38 4.89 -14.71
CA PRO A 251 6.34 5.85 -15.25
C PRO A 251 7.54 5.14 -15.89
N TYR A 252 8.31 5.89 -16.67
CA TYR A 252 9.64 5.47 -17.07
C TYR A 252 10.61 5.74 -15.92
N VAL A 253 11.27 4.69 -15.42
CA VAL A 253 12.17 4.81 -14.26
C VAL A 253 13.61 5.08 -14.71
N ASN A 254 14.02 4.52 -15.85
CA ASN A 254 15.39 4.55 -16.38
C ASN A 254 16.49 4.39 -15.32
N GLY A 255 16.92 3.15 -15.14
CA GLY A 255 18.11 2.85 -14.37
C GLY A 255 18.69 1.54 -14.86
N LYS A 256 20.01 1.34 -14.67
CA LYS A 256 20.66 0.05 -14.91
C LYS A 256 19.85 -1.13 -14.35
N LEU A 257 19.09 -0.90 -13.26
CA LEU A 257 18.19 -1.85 -12.63
C LEU A 257 17.25 -2.58 -13.60
N PHE A 258 16.59 -1.90 -14.53
CA PHE A 258 15.63 -2.52 -15.48
C PHE A 258 16.21 -2.78 -16.88
N GLY A 259 17.50 -2.47 -17.08
CA GLY A 259 18.17 -2.60 -18.37
C GLY A 259 18.53 -4.03 -18.76
N GLU A 260 18.77 -4.90 -17.77
CA GLU A 260 19.15 -6.30 -18.00
C GLU A 260 17.95 -7.17 -18.38
N THR A 261 18.08 -7.97 -19.44
CA THR A 261 17.10 -9.01 -19.76
C THR A 261 17.36 -10.23 -18.91
N LEU A 262 16.40 -10.61 -18.09
CA LEU A 262 16.46 -11.81 -17.24
C LEU A 262 15.70 -12.97 -17.89
N LEU A 263 16.04 -14.20 -17.48
CA LEU A 263 15.18 -15.35 -17.73
C LEU A 263 13.81 -15.10 -17.08
N ILE A 264 12.73 -15.49 -17.76
CA ILE A 264 11.38 -15.38 -17.20
C ILE A 264 11.19 -16.57 -16.23
N PRO A 265 10.81 -16.32 -14.96
CA PRO A 265 10.51 -17.40 -14.03
C PRO A 265 9.19 -18.09 -14.39
N ASP A 266 9.16 -19.41 -14.32
CA ASP A 266 7.91 -20.17 -14.32
C ASP A 266 7.33 -20.13 -12.91
N CYS A 267 6.19 -19.46 -12.75
CA CYS A 267 5.59 -19.19 -11.45
C CYS A 267 4.37 -20.07 -11.17
N ASP A 268 4.03 -20.18 -9.90
CA ASP A 268 2.90 -20.93 -9.37
C ASP A 268 2.11 -20.06 -8.38
N ARG A 269 1.06 -20.65 -7.82
CA ARG A 269 0.18 -19.99 -6.85
C ARG A 269 0.95 -19.52 -5.63
N ALA A 270 1.91 -20.30 -5.13
CA ALA A 270 2.65 -19.96 -3.92
C ALA A 270 3.54 -18.72 -4.13
N MET A 271 4.24 -18.64 -5.27
CA MET A 271 5.04 -17.47 -5.65
C MET A 271 4.17 -16.22 -5.80
N ARG A 272 3.00 -16.35 -6.45
CA ARG A 272 2.05 -15.22 -6.59
C ARG A 272 1.55 -14.72 -5.25
N GLU A 273 1.15 -15.63 -4.36
CA GLU A 273 0.67 -15.28 -3.03
C GLU A 273 1.78 -14.67 -2.16
N ALA A 274 3.01 -15.18 -2.24
CA ALA A 274 4.16 -14.59 -1.55
C ALA A 274 4.42 -13.14 -2.00
N LEU A 275 4.31 -12.87 -3.30
CA LEU A 275 4.47 -11.52 -3.85
C LEU A 275 3.34 -10.58 -3.40
N LEU A 276 2.08 -11.03 -3.43
CA LEU A 276 0.94 -10.25 -2.96
C LEU A 276 1.02 -9.94 -1.45
N ASN A 277 1.52 -10.89 -0.65
CA ASN A 277 1.77 -10.65 0.77
C ASN A 277 2.85 -9.58 0.99
N CYS A 278 3.82 -9.46 0.08
CA CYS A 278 4.80 -8.38 0.13
C CYS A 278 4.16 -7.04 -0.26
N SER A 279 3.32 -6.99 -1.30
CA SER A 279 2.68 -5.74 -1.78
C SER A 279 1.65 -5.14 -0.83
N ALA A 280 1.13 -5.94 0.10
CA ALA A 280 0.19 -5.45 1.10
C ALA A 280 0.83 -4.66 2.27
N LEU A 281 2.15 -4.76 2.45
CA LEU A 281 2.85 -3.95 3.46
C LEU A 281 2.98 -2.49 3.01
N ASP A 282 2.95 -1.55 3.97
CA ASP A 282 3.30 -0.15 3.71
C ASP A 282 4.82 0.05 3.72
N TRP A 283 5.44 0.04 2.53
CA TRP A 283 6.88 0.18 2.33
C TRP A 283 7.41 1.58 2.60
N SER A 284 6.54 2.59 2.74
CA SER A 284 6.96 3.94 3.13
C SER A 284 7.48 4.00 4.58
N ARG A 285 7.09 3.03 5.41
CA ARG A 285 7.51 2.89 6.83
C ARG A 285 8.76 2.03 7.01
N ILE A 286 9.21 1.36 5.96
CA ILE A 286 10.33 0.42 6.03
C ILE A 286 11.65 1.19 5.93
N SER A 287 12.54 0.94 6.89
CA SER A 287 13.88 1.51 6.89
C SER A 287 14.69 0.95 5.72
N PRO A 288 15.42 1.80 4.98
CA PRO A 288 16.38 1.32 3.99
C PRO A 288 17.45 0.38 4.55
N ALA A 289 17.63 0.36 5.87
CA ALA A 289 18.51 -0.60 6.54
C ALA A 289 18.13 -2.07 6.28
N ILE A 290 16.85 -2.35 6.06
CA ILE A 290 16.37 -3.70 5.76
C ILE A 290 16.92 -4.21 4.43
N PHE A 291 17.23 -3.33 3.48
CA PHE A 291 17.90 -3.72 2.23
C PHE A 291 19.23 -4.40 2.53
N GLY A 292 20.03 -3.81 3.43
CA GLY A 292 21.30 -4.37 3.83
C GLY A 292 21.20 -5.74 4.48
N SER A 293 20.26 -5.91 5.42
CA SER A 293 20.04 -7.22 6.07
C SER A 293 19.49 -8.27 5.11
N LEU A 294 18.65 -7.87 4.15
CA LEU A 294 18.11 -8.77 3.14
C LEU A 294 19.20 -9.28 2.21
N PHE A 295 19.99 -8.39 1.60
CA PHE A 295 21.11 -8.79 0.76
C PHE A 295 22.07 -9.70 1.52
N GLN A 296 22.32 -9.40 2.80
CA GLN A 296 23.13 -10.26 3.68
C GLN A 296 22.54 -11.63 4.01
N SER A 297 21.21 -11.76 4.01
CA SER A 297 20.53 -13.02 4.33
C SER A 297 20.37 -13.92 3.12
N VAL A 298 20.30 -13.36 1.91
CA VAL A 298 20.17 -14.14 0.67
C VAL A 298 21.52 -14.56 0.07
N MET A 299 22.63 -13.88 0.38
CA MET A 299 23.96 -14.31 -0.07
C MET A 299 24.46 -15.51 0.74
N ASP A 300 25.12 -16.46 0.07
CA ASP A 300 25.81 -17.56 0.75
C ASP A 300 26.83 -17.04 1.77
N SER A 301 26.98 -17.77 2.87
CA SER A 301 27.86 -17.42 3.97
C SER A 301 29.33 -17.24 3.54
N THR A 302 29.79 -17.99 2.53
CA THR A 302 31.14 -17.94 1.98
C THR A 302 31.32 -16.72 1.09
N GLU A 303 30.34 -16.46 0.23
CA GLU A 303 30.30 -15.32 -0.68
C GLU A 303 30.23 -13.98 0.08
N ARG A 304 29.37 -13.91 1.10
CA ARG A 304 29.26 -12.76 2.01
C ARG A 304 30.58 -12.43 2.70
N ARG A 305 31.32 -13.44 3.16
CA ARG A 305 32.61 -13.26 3.83
C ARG A 305 33.70 -12.81 2.85
N ASN A 306 33.71 -13.37 1.64
CA ASN A 306 34.70 -13.04 0.61
C ASN A 306 34.52 -11.62 0.04
N LEU A 307 33.27 -11.18 -0.15
CA LEU A 307 32.95 -9.84 -0.65
C LEU A 307 32.98 -8.76 0.43
N GLY A 308 33.10 -9.15 1.71
CA GLY A 308 32.99 -8.22 2.83
C GLY A 308 31.64 -7.50 2.85
N ALA A 309 30.59 -8.15 2.37
CA ALA A 309 29.27 -7.59 2.15
C ALA A 309 28.51 -7.44 3.48
N HIS A 310 29.06 -6.58 4.34
CA HIS A 310 28.49 -6.24 5.62
C HIS A 310 27.72 -4.92 5.55
N TYR A 311 26.43 -4.98 5.83
CA TYR A 311 25.62 -3.78 5.94
C TYR A 311 26.18 -2.86 7.04
N THR A 312 26.38 -1.59 6.69
CA THR A 312 26.76 -0.55 7.64
C THR A 312 25.50 0.10 8.17
N THR A 313 25.26 0.01 9.48
CA THR A 313 24.05 0.56 10.09
C THR A 313 23.92 2.06 9.88
N GLU A 314 22.69 2.57 9.81
CA GLU A 314 22.42 4.00 9.70
C GLU A 314 23.15 4.80 10.78
N THR A 315 23.18 4.31 12.02
CA THR A 315 23.95 4.91 13.11
C THR A 315 25.43 5.06 12.77
N ASN A 316 26.05 4.05 12.15
CA ASN A 316 27.46 4.10 11.76
C ASN A 316 27.70 4.99 10.54
N ILE A 317 26.75 5.03 9.58
CA ILE A 317 26.79 5.98 8.47
C ILE A 317 26.71 7.41 9.00
N LEU A 318 25.75 7.70 9.89
CA LEU A 318 25.57 9.01 10.52
C LEU A 318 26.81 9.43 11.31
N LYS A 319 27.48 8.52 12.02
CA LYS A 319 28.76 8.79 12.69
C LYS A 319 29.88 9.15 11.71
N ALA A 320 29.87 8.59 10.50
CA ALA A 320 30.89 8.85 9.49
C ALA A 320 30.65 10.18 8.75
N ILE A 321 29.39 10.55 8.50
CA ILE A 321 29.04 11.75 7.71
C ILE A 321 28.75 12.99 8.56
N ARG A 322 28.38 12.84 9.83
CA ARG A 322 28.21 13.99 10.73
C ARG A 322 29.58 14.38 11.29
N PRO A 323 29.87 15.68 11.44
CA PRO A 323 31.05 16.12 12.16
C PRO A 323 31.05 15.53 13.56
N LEU A 324 32.23 15.17 14.06
CA LEU A 324 32.43 14.63 15.41
C LEU A 324 32.18 15.66 16.54
N PHE A 325 31.68 16.86 16.20
CA PHE A 325 31.51 18.01 17.11
C PHE A 325 30.24 18.80 16.78
#